data_AF-A0A7X2LCU5-F1
#
_entry.id   AF-A0A7X2LCU5-F1
#
_cell.length_a   1.000
_cell.length_b   1.000
_cell.length_c   1.000
_cell.angle_alpha   90.00
_cell.angle_beta   90.00
_cell.angle_gamma   90.00
#
_symmetry.space_group_name_H-M   'P 1'
#
loop_
_entity.id
_entity.type
_entity.pdbx_description
1 polymer ?
#
loop_
_entity_poly.entity_id
_entity_poly.type
_entity_poly.pdbx_seq_one_letter_code
_entity_poly.pdbx_strand_id
1 'polypeptide(L)'
;METEDQTRERLGRYYIHIWDGCAPIVSQAIKEFRERWKPYSASSRQYPIVRLVEERIDPAVAAYMATLPARYSGFVPGASARAGLSTIIRQVGLDEMVRLQRWLLRNFIKTENNWTARDQRFIATIESLIELIWDCACKRPTRSKIPGEHQLPLLPFGNAQRRQGFCRFCGALTELASFIEHGNWPRGDQEKLRLSHRYCAEHRPMLPDGTQNPAYRRAMRSADHFDQELLRLSKQSAKPEKLRAASGDRAVDRYIQGHVAQKSLQPVDKAELRNQARLMADKRLTDRKKAIVMMIASGQSKKQVADALGISRQAVYKALATISKDFHLDEAQ
;
A
#
# COMPACT_ATOMS: atom_id res chain seq x y z
N MET A 1 21.66 25.24 -18.14
CA MET A 1 21.44 23.96 -17.44
C MET A 1 19.97 23.94 -17.07
N GLU A 2 19.21 22.93 -17.51
CA GLU A 2 17.77 22.82 -17.21
C GLU A 2 17.59 22.70 -15.68
N THR A 3 16.64 23.43 -15.09
CA THR A 3 16.33 23.32 -13.65
C THR A 3 15.53 22.04 -13.38
N GLU A 4 15.53 21.50 -12.15
CA GLU A 4 14.76 20.28 -11.84
C GLU A 4 13.25 20.45 -12.11
N ASP A 5 12.71 21.67 -11.94
CA ASP A 5 11.31 21.97 -12.27
C ASP A 5 11.04 21.90 -13.78
N GLN A 6 11.94 22.42 -14.61
CA GLN A 6 11.86 22.33 -16.07
C GLN A 6 11.99 20.87 -16.54
N THR A 7 12.93 20.12 -15.96
CA THR A 7 13.10 18.68 -16.24
C THR A 7 11.86 17.87 -15.83
N ARG A 8 11.23 18.22 -14.70
CA ARG A 8 9.98 17.58 -14.25
C ARG A 8 8.83 17.85 -15.20
N GLU A 9 8.69 19.07 -15.70
CA GLU A 9 7.67 19.43 -16.69
C GLU A 9 7.89 18.70 -18.03
N ARG A 10 9.14 18.67 -18.52
CA ARG A 10 9.52 17.98 -19.77
C ARG A 10 9.31 16.46 -19.71
N LEU A 11 9.76 15.82 -18.63
CA LEU A 11 9.66 14.37 -18.49
C LEU A 11 8.26 13.91 -18.05
N GLY A 12 7.50 14.79 -17.39
CA GLY A 12 6.15 14.54 -16.93
C GLY A 12 6.04 13.22 -16.17
N ARG A 13 5.27 12.27 -16.72
CA ARG A 13 5.05 10.93 -16.13
C ARG A 13 6.28 10.02 -16.06
N TYR A 14 7.40 10.42 -16.66
CA TYR A 14 8.65 9.67 -16.66
C TYR A 14 9.72 10.31 -15.77
N TYR A 15 9.35 11.34 -15.00
CA TYR A 15 10.21 11.93 -14.00
C TYR A 15 10.31 11.00 -12.78
N ILE A 16 11.54 10.70 -12.36
CA ILE A 16 11.85 9.92 -11.15
C ILE A 16 12.40 10.89 -10.11
N HIS A 17 11.84 10.98 -8.91
CA HIS A 17 12.36 11.90 -7.90
C HIS A 17 13.76 11.50 -7.39
N ILE A 18 14.63 12.49 -7.16
CA ILE A 18 15.94 12.31 -6.49
C ILE A 18 15.88 13.17 -5.24
N TRP A 19 16.25 12.59 -4.10
CA TRP A 19 16.27 13.27 -2.81
C TRP A 19 17.45 14.23 -2.69
N ASP A 20 17.22 15.35 -2.01
CA ASP A 20 18.25 16.35 -1.74
C ASP A 20 19.39 15.74 -0.90
N GLY A 21 20.62 15.96 -1.33
CA GLY A 21 21.81 15.39 -0.67
C GLY A 21 22.19 13.99 -1.15
N CYS A 22 21.50 13.42 -2.15
CA CYS A 22 21.92 12.20 -2.84
C CYS A 22 23.37 12.30 -3.36
N ALA A 23 24.12 11.18 -3.31
CA ALA A 23 25.50 11.13 -3.76
C ALA A 23 25.61 11.57 -5.24
N PRO A 24 26.54 12.49 -5.60
CA PRO A 24 26.60 13.06 -6.94
C PRO A 24 26.67 12.00 -8.05
N ILE A 25 27.49 10.96 -7.88
CA ILE A 25 27.64 9.87 -8.84
C ILE A 25 26.34 9.09 -9.08
N VAL A 26 25.56 8.86 -8.02
CA VAL A 26 24.27 8.15 -8.10
C VAL A 26 23.19 9.08 -8.67
N SER A 27 23.13 10.34 -8.23
CA SER A 27 22.19 11.31 -8.75
C SER A 27 22.36 11.52 -10.26
N GLN A 28 23.61 11.57 -10.73
CA GLN A 28 23.93 11.71 -12.16
C GLN A 28 23.50 10.47 -12.94
N ALA A 29 23.74 9.28 -12.40
CA ALA A 29 23.28 8.04 -13.02
C ALA A 29 21.74 7.96 -13.13
N ILE A 30 21.01 8.41 -12.11
CA ILE A 30 19.55 8.51 -12.15
C ILE A 30 19.11 9.53 -13.21
N LYS A 31 19.79 10.67 -13.33
CA LYS A 31 19.51 11.66 -14.39
C LYS A 31 19.68 11.08 -15.79
N GLU A 32 20.77 10.34 -16.03
CA GLU A 32 20.96 9.65 -17.31
C GLU A 32 19.91 8.57 -17.56
N PHE A 33 19.50 7.86 -16.50
CA PHE A 33 18.45 6.86 -16.57
C PHE A 33 17.10 7.49 -16.97
N ARG A 34 16.73 8.64 -16.39
CA ARG A 34 15.50 9.38 -16.68
C ARG A 34 15.34 9.72 -18.17
N GLU A 35 16.43 10.01 -18.88
CA GLU A 35 16.39 10.32 -20.31
C GLU A 35 16.15 9.07 -21.19
N ARG A 36 16.65 7.91 -20.75
CA ARG A 36 16.70 6.69 -21.57
C ARG A 36 15.60 5.70 -21.27
N TRP A 37 15.01 5.74 -20.08
CA TRP A 37 14.16 4.65 -19.64
C TRP A 37 12.80 4.61 -20.31
N LYS A 38 12.35 5.65 -21.05
CA LYS A 38 11.02 5.74 -21.70
C LYS A 38 10.57 4.45 -22.46
N PRO A 39 11.38 3.83 -23.34
CA PRO A 39 11.02 2.57 -24.02
C PRO A 39 11.13 1.31 -23.14
N TYR A 40 11.77 1.40 -21.98
CA TYR A 40 12.03 0.27 -21.09
C TYR A 40 10.84 -0.03 -20.18
N SER A 41 10.61 -1.31 -19.87
CA SER A 41 9.64 -1.74 -18.83
C SER A 41 9.96 -3.15 -18.33
N ALA A 42 9.39 -3.54 -17.18
CA ALA A 42 9.57 -4.88 -16.62
C ALA A 42 9.00 -5.99 -17.53
N SER A 43 7.98 -5.67 -18.34
CA SER A 43 7.31 -6.59 -19.25
C SER A 43 7.84 -6.56 -20.70
N SER A 44 8.78 -5.66 -21.02
CA SER A 44 9.30 -5.53 -22.39
C SER A 44 10.42 -6.54 -22.63
N ARG A 45 10.25 -7.39 -23.65
CA ARG A 45 11.29 -8.33 -24.11
C ARG A 45 12.46 -7.63 -24.81
N GLN A 46 12.18 -6.57 -25.57
CA GLN A 46 13.20 -5.84 -26.35
C GLN A 46 13.94 -4.79 -25.51
N TYR A 47 13.27 -4.19 -24.52
CA TYR A 47 13.84 -3.18 -23.63
C TYR A 47 13.58 -3.54 -22.16
N PRO A 48 14.24 -4.58 -21.61
CA PRO A 48 14.05 -4.98 -20.21
C PRO A 48 14.56 -3.89 -19.27
N ILE A 49 13.70 -3.37 -18.38
CA ILE A 49 14.09 -2.27 -17.49
C ILE A 49 15.25 -2.62 -16.55
N VAL A 50 15.33 -3.89 -16.13
CA VAL A 50 16.40 -4.39 -15.27
C VAL A 50 17.77 -4.33 -15.98
N ARG A 51 17.79 -4.43 -17.31
CA ARG A 51 19.02 -4.23 -18.10
C ARG A 51 19.49 -2.77 -18.04
N LEU A 52 18.56 -1.80 -18.07
CA LEU A 52 18.95 -0.39 -17.94
C LEU A 52 19.47 -0.07 -16.53
N VAL A 53 18.93 -0.73 -15.49
CA VAL A 53 19.47 -0.65 -14.12
C VAL A 53 20.89 -1.19 -14.06
N GLU A 54 21.14 -2.35 -14.66
CA GLU A 54 22.48 -2.95 -14.76
C GLU A 54 23.47 -2.02 -15.50
N GLU A 55 23.06 -1.42 -16.61
CA GLU A 55 23.94 -0.59 -17.44
C GLU A 55 24.25 0.78 -16.84
N ARG A 56 23.30 1.38 -16.08
CA ARG A 56 23.41 2.78 -15.64
C ARG A 56 23.52 2.96 -14.13
N ILE A 57 22.85 2.13 -13.34
CA ILE A 57 22.73 2.31 -11.90
C ILE A 57 23.76 1.47 -11.15
N ASP A 58 23.91 0.19 -11.51
CA ASP A 58 24.82 -0.71 -10.79
C ASP A 58 26.27 -0.20 -10.71
N PRO A 59 26.89 0.35 -11.78
CA PRO A 59 28.25 0.88 -11.70
C PRO A 59 28.37 2.08 -10.77
N ALA A 60 27.36 2.97 -10.78
CA ALA A 60 27.35 4.17 -9.95
C ALA A 60 27.17 3.81 -8.46
N VAL A 61 26.32 2.83 -8.16
CA VAL A 61 26.13 2.32 -6.80
C VAL A 61 27.40 1.63 -6.32
N ALA A 62 28.03 0.78 -7.14
CA ALA A 62 29.28 0.12 -6.77
C ALA A 62 30.40 1.13 -6.48
N ALA A 63 30.56 2.13 -7.34
CA ALA A 63 31.54 3.19 -7.16
C ALA A 63 31.24 4.04 -5.90
N TYR A 64 29.97 4.35 -5.63
CA TYR A 64 29.59 5.02 -4.39
C TYR A 64 29.89 4.19 -3.14
N MET A 65 29.52 2.90 -3.14
CA MET A 65 29.77 2.00 -2.01
C MET A 65 31.26 1.82 -1.72
N ALA A 66 32.13 1.88 -2.74
CA ALA A 66 33.58 1.85 -2.56
C ALA A 66 34.13 3.07 -1.80
N THR A 67 33.40 4.19 -1.76
CA THR A 67 33.79 5.39 -0.97
C THR A 67 33.38 5.31 0.50
N LEU A 68 32.57 4.31 0.87
CA LEU A 68 31.99 4.17 2.21
C LEU A 68 32.73 3.12 3.05
N PRO A 69 32.72 3.26 4.39
CA PRO A 69 33.20 2.22 5.28
C PRO A 69 32.45 0.89 5.09
N ALA A 70 33.13 -0.23 5.33
CA ALA A 70 32.57 -1.57 5.11
C ALA A 70 31.24 -1.83 5.84
N ARG A 71 31.02 -1.20 7.00
CA ARG A 71 29.76 -1.31 7.78
C ARG A 71 28.50 -0.91 7.01
N TYR A 72 28.60 -0.03 6.01
CA TYR A 72 27.44 0.40 5.21
C TYR A 72 26.96 -0.68 4.23
N SER A 73 27.82 -1.64 3.89
CA SER A 73 27.52 -2.70 2.90
C SER A 73 26.36 -3.60 3.33
N GLY A 74 26.13 -3.75 4.63
CA GLY A 74 25.01 -4.53 5.18
C GLY A 74 23.63 -3.93 4.89
N PHE A 75 23.55 -2.67 4.46
CA PHE A 75 22.29 -1.95 4.26
C PHE A 75 21.93 -1.72 2.78
N VAL A 76 22.71 -2.29 1.87
CA VAL A 76 22.43 -2.27 0.43
C VAL A 76 22.45 -3.71 -0.09
N PRO A 77 21.34 -4.23 -0.63
CA PRO A 77 21.29 -5.59 -1.15
C PRO A 77 22.38 -5.83 -2.18
N GLY A 78 23.12 -6.94 -2.03
CA GLY A 78 24.19 -7.32 -2.92
C GLY A 78 25.53 -6.62 -2.67
N ALA A 79 25.59 -5.51 -1.92
CA ALA A 79 26.84 -4.76 -1.74
C ALA A 79 27.94 -5.55 -1.02
N SER A 80 27.58 -6.37 -0.02
CA SER A 80 28.53 -7.25 0.69
C SER A 80 29.06 -8.38 -0.22
N ALA A 81 28.22 -8.88 -1.13
CA ALA A 81 28.57 -9.92 -2.10
C ALA A 81 29.12 -9.36 -3.42
N ARG A 82 29.30 -8.03 -3.53
CA ARG A 82 29.65 -7.31 -4.78
C ARG A 82 28.71 -7.63 -5.95
N ALA A 83 27.46 -7.98 -5.65
CA ALA A 83 26.41 -8.16 -6.63
C ALA A 83 25.69 -6.82 -6.88
N GLY A 84 25.38 -6.52 -8.15
CA GLY A 84 24.62 -5.34 -8.53
C GLY A 84 23.16 -5.43 -8.11
N LEU A 85 22.47 -4.28 -8.01
CA LEU A 85 21.05 -4.23 -7.69
C LEU A 85 20.24 -4.98 -8.75
N SER A 86 20.65 -4.90 -10.02
CA SER A 86 19.99 -5.63 -11.11
C SER A 86 19.99 -7.15 -10.89
N THR A 87 21.05 -7.71 -10.30
CA THR A 87 21.16 -9.14 -10.02
C THR A 87 20.16 -9.55 -8.95
N ILE A 88 20.07 -8.76 -7.87
CA ILE A 88 19.10 -9.00 -6.81
C ILE A 88 17.67 -8.85 -7.36
N ILE A 89 17.40 -7.82 -8.16
CA ILE A 89 16.09 -7.60 -8.79
C ILE A 89 15.68 -8.79 -9.68
N ARG A 90 16.61 -9.43 -10.41
CA ARG A 90 16.28 -10.63 -11.19
C ARG A 90 15.88 -11.82 -10.33
N GLN A 91 16.41 -11.92 -9.12
CA GLN A 91 16.13 -13.01 -8.20
C GLN A 91 14.82 -12.82 -7.45
N VAL A 92 14.58 -11.62 -6.91
CA VAL A 92 13.44 -11.37 -6.01
C VAL A 92 12.29 -10.58 -6.65
N GLY A 93 12.54 -9.93 -7.79
CA GLY A 93 11.59 -9.01 -8.44
C GLY A 93 11.71 -7.57 -7.93
N LEU A 94 11.15 -6.63 -8.70
CA LEU A 94 11.23 -5.18 -8.40
C LEU A 94 10.48 -4.81 -7.11
N ASP A 95 9.27 -5.34 -6.90
CA ASP A 95 8.45 -5.02 -5.73
C ASP A 95 9.10 -5.49 -4.42
N GLU A 96 9.65 -6.70 -4.38
CA GLU A 96 10.35 -7.22 -3.20
C GLU A 96 11.68 -6.50 -2.97
N MET A 97 12.37 -6.09 -4.03
CA MET A 97 13.58 -5.26 -3.90
C MET A 97 13.29 -3.93 -3.19
N VAL A 98 12.17 -3.26 -3.51
CA VAL A 98 11.76 -2.02 -2.81
C VAL A 98 11.53 -2.28 -1.32
N ARG A 99 10.83 -3.37 -0.97
CA ARG A 99 10.53 -3.75 0.41
C ARG A 99 11.82 -4.04 1.19
N LEU A 100 12.71 -4.83 0.61
CA LEU A 100 14.00 -5.18 1.19
C LEU A 100 14.86 -3.94 1.45
N GLN A 101 15.02 -3.06 0.45
CA GLN A 101 15.83 -1.86 0.58
C GLN A 101 15.27 -0.90 1.64
N ARG A 102 13.93 -0.75 1.74
CA ARG A 102 13.27 0.04 2.80
C ARG A 102 13.49 -0.55 4.19
N TRP A 103 13.46 -1.88 4.32
CA TRP A 103 13.76 -2.55 5.58
C TRP A 103 15.21 -2.32 6.01
N LEU A 104 16.16 -2.48 5.10
CA LEU A 104 17.58 -2.24 5.37
C LEU A 104 17.87 -0.79 5.76
N LEU A 105 17.26 0.18 5.06
CA LEU A 105 17.42 1.60 5.41
C LEU A 105 16.90 1.89 6.83
N ARG A 106 15.75 1.32 7.23
CA ARG A 106 15.23 1.45 8.60
C ARG A 106 16.18 0.86 9.64
N ASN A 107 16.83 -0.26 9.33
CA ASN A 107 17.82 -0.85 10.23
C ASN A 107 19.05 0.05 10.36
N PHE A 108 19.57 0.59 9.24
CA PHE A 108 20.69 1.55 9.27
C PHE A 108 20.39 2.74 10.18
N ILE A 109 19.20 3.34 10.04
CA ILE A 109 18.76 4.48 10.86
C ILE A 109 18.72 4.13 12.34
N LYS A 110 18.37 2.89 12.68
CA LYS A 110 18.26 2.43 14.08
C LYS A 110 19.59 2.05 14.70
N THR A 111 20.54 1.52 13.92
CA THR A 111 21.73 0.86 14.48
C THR A 111 23.04 1.60 14.23
N GLU A 112 23.17 2.33 13.12
CA GLU A 112 24.45 2.87 12.64
C GLU A 112 24.44 4.38 12.39
N ASN A 113 23.25 4.97 12.24
CA ASN A 113 23.10 6.38 11.92
C ASN A 113 23.49 7.28 13.10
N ASN A 114 24.53 8.09 12.89
CA ASN A 114 24.96 9.12 13.83
C ASN A 114 24.64 10.54 13.31
N TRP A 115 23.71 10.65 12.35
CA TRP A 115 23.28 11.91 11.73
C TRP A 115 24.41 12.76 11.14
N THR A 116 25.53 12.13 10.79
CA THR A 116 26.65 12.82 10.14
C THR A 116 26.28 13.21 8.72
N ALA A 117 27.00 14.17 8.12
CA ALA A 117 26.81 14.54 6.71
C ALA A 117 26.96 13.33 5.76
N ARG A 118 27.78 12.33 6.13
CA ARG A 118 27.91 11.08 5.39
C ARG A 118 26.66 10.22 5.52
N ASP A 119 26.12 10.07 6.73
CA ASP A 119 24.91 9.26 6.97
C ASP A 119 23.69 9.88 6.28
N GLN A 120 23.55 11.20 6.35
CA GLN A 120 22.50 11.93 5.65
C GLN A 120 22.61 11.75 4.13
N ARG A 121 23.83 11.85 3.56
CA ARG A 121 24.08 11.55 2.15
C ARG A 121 23.75 10.10 1.80
N PHE A 122 24.10 9.16 2.66
CA PHE A 122 23.76 7.75 2.48
C PHE A 122 22.25 7.53 2.46
N ILE A 123 21.52 8.07 3.44
CA ILE A 123 20.06 7.98 3.51
C ILE A 123 19.43 8.55 2.23
N ALA A 124 19.76 9.78 1.85
CA ALA A 124 19.22 10.42 0.63
C ALA A 124 19.54 9.63 -0.64
N THR A 125 20.72 8.99 -0.70
CA THR A 125 21.12 8.13 -1.82
C THR A 125 20.25 6.88 -1.90
N ILE A 126 20.02 6.21 -0.76
CA ILE A 126 19.17 5.02 -0.71
C ILE A 126 17.71 5.35 -0.98
N GLU A 127 17.19 6.47 -0.46
CA GLU A 127 15.83 6.93 -0.76
C GLU A 127 15.65 7.23 -2.26
N SER A 128 16.63 7.86 -2.90
CA SER A 128 16.62 8.09 -4.37
C SER A 128 16.61 6.78 -5.17
N LEU A 129 17.35 5.77 -4.72
CA LEU A 129 17.34 4.44 -5.35
C LEU A 129 16.02 3.71 -5.11
N ILE A 130 15.41 3.84 -3.93
CA ILE A 130 14.08 3.30 -3.65
C ILE A 130 13.04 3.89 -4.59
N GLU A 131 13.04 5.23 -4.79
CA GLU A 131 12.14 5.90 -5.73
C GLU A 131 12.36 5.40 -7.16
N LEU A 132 13.62 5.26 -7.61
CA LEU A 132 13.92 4.70 -8.92
C LEU A 132 13.38 3.28 -9.10
N ILE A 133 13.61 2.38 -8.14
CA ILE A 133 13.20 0.97 -8.24
C ILE A 133 11.66 0.88 -8.17
N TRP A 134 11.02 1.69 -7.33
CA TRP A 134 9.57 1.81 -7.26
C TRP A 134 8.95 2.28 -8.58
N ASP A 135 9.53 3.31 -9.19
CA ASP A 135 9.11 3.82 -10.49
C ASP A 135 9.32 2.78 -11.60
N CYS A 136 10.39 1.99 -11.52
CA CYS A 136 10.61 0.85 -12.40
C CYS A 136 9.54 -0.23 -12.24
N ALA A 137 9.15 -0.57 -11.00
CA ALA A 137 8.07 -1.52 -10.72
C ALA A 137 6.72 -1.01 -11.26
N CYS A 138 6.47 0.29 -11.11
CA CYS A 138 5.24 0.94 -11.55
C CYS A 138 5.16 1.13 -13.08
N LYS A 139 6.27 1.00 -13.81
CA LYS A 139 6.33 1.29 -15.24
C LYS A 139 5.58 0.28 -16.10
N ARG A 140 4.63 0.78 -16.89
CA ARG A 140 3.83 0.00 -17.85
C ARG A 140 4.49 -0.01 -19.24
N PRO A 141 4.40 -1.10 -20.01
CA PRO A 141 4.88 -1.12 -21.39
C PRO A 141 4.04 -0.18 -22.27
N THR A 142 4.69 0.53 -23.19
CA THR A 142 4.04 1.49 -24.11
C THR A 142 3.12 0.80 -25.14
N ARG A 143 3.28 -0.51 -25.34
CA ARG A 143 2.39 -1.38 -26.13
C ARG A 143 2.31 -2.76 -25.47
N SER A 144 1.19 -3.09 -24.85
CA SER A 144 0.91 -4.48 -24.44
C SER A 144 0.21 -5.17 -25.61
N LYS A 145 0.96 -5.91 -26.44
CA LYS A 145 0.36 -6.93 -27.29
C LYS A 145 -0.10 -8.05 -26.36
N ILE A 146 -1.37 -8.05 -26.00
CA ILE A 146 -1.99 -9.22 -25.39
C ILE A 146 -2.33 -10.16 -26.57
N PRO A 147 -1.89 -11.42 -26.58
CA PRO A 147 -2.40 -12.39 -27.55
C PRO A 147 -3.90 -12.55 -27.32
N GLY A 148 -4.73 -12.21 -28.33
CA GLY A 148 -6.20 -12.28 -28.25
C GLY A 148 -6.93 -10.93 -28.22
N GLU A 149 -6.33 -9.87 -28.76
CA GLU A 149 -6.90 -8.52 -28.86
C GLU A 149 -8.00 -8.41 -29.93
N HIS A 150 -9.13 -9.09 -29.72
CA HIS A 150 -10.41 -8.70 -30.29
C HIS A 150 -11.43 -8.69 -29.14
N GLN A 151 -12.01 -7.50 -28.89
CA GLN A 151 -13.13 -7.25 -27.98
C GLN A 151 -12.83 -6.91 -26.50
N LEU A 152 -11.95 -5.95 -26.21
CA LEU A 152 -12.18 -5.08 -25.04
C LEU A 152 -11.77 -3.63 -25.37
N PRO A 153 -12.68 -2.65 -25.34
CA PRO A 153 -12.35 -1.26 -25.60
C PRO A 153 -11.38 -0.74 -24.55
N LEU A 154 -10.36 -0.03 -25.04
CA LEU A 154 -9.51 0.90 -24.33
C LEU A 154 -10.28 1.65 -23.24
N LEU A 155 -10.04 1.31 -21.97
CA LEU A 155 -10.48 2.16 -20.87
C LEU A 155 -9.49 3.33 -20.73
N PRO A 156 -9.97 4.59 -20.72
CA PRO A 156 -9.13 5.78 -20.77
C PRO A 156 -8.12 5.89 -19.63
N PHE A 157 -6.97 6.44 -20.01
CA PHE A 157 -5.89 6.91 -19.16
C PHE A 157 -6.40 7.81 -18.03
N GLY A 158 -5.91 7.54 -16.80
CA GLY A 158 -6.18 8.37 -15.62
C GLY A 158 -5.96 7.70 -14.27
N ASN A 159 -5.67 6.40 -14.21
CA ASN A 159 -5.68 5.67 -12.93
C ASN A 159 -4.62 4.57 -12.84
N ALA A 160 -3.33 4.89 -12.98
CA ALA A 160 -2.28 3.88 -12.81
C ALA A 160 -2.20 3.31 -11.37
N GLN A 161 -2.75 4.01 -10.38
CA GLN A 161 -3.02 3.52 -9.01
C GLN A 161 -4.17 2.49 -8.89
N ARG A 162 -4.89 2.18 -9.99
CA ARG A 162 -5.87 1.09 -10.08
C ARG A 162 -5.26 -0.23 -10.59
N ARG A 163 -3.95 -0.43 -10.43
CA ARG A 163 -3.34 -1.76 -10.67
C ARG A 163 -3.56 -2.74 -9.51
N GLN A 164 -4.07 -2.26 -8.38
CA GLN A 164 -4.69 -3.08 -7.33
C GLN A 164 -6.20 -2.83 -7.39
N GLY A 165 -6.89 -3.48 -8.31
CA GLY A 165 -8.35 -3.50 -8.25
C GLY A 165 -8.72 -4.28 -7.02
N PHE A 166 -8.90 -3.63 -5.87
CA PHE A 166 -9.45 -4.30 -4.70
C PHE A 166 -10.91 -4.64 -4.97
N CYS A 167 -11.37 -5.78 -4.44
CA CYS A 167 -12.76 -6.16 -4.43
C CYS A 167 -13.61 -5.01 -3.88
N ARG A 168 -14.77 -4.73 -4.48
CA ARG A 168 -15.72 -3.71 -4.02
C ARG A 168 -16.01 -3.74 -2.51
N PHE A 169 -15.98 -4.92 -1.89
CA PHE A 169 -16.42 -5.12 -0.51
C PHE A 169 -15.30 -5.42 0.49
N CYS A 170 -14.06 -5.72 0.06
CA CYS A 170 -12.98 -6.05 1.00
C CYS A 170 -11.60 -5.61 0.46
N GLY A 171 -10.54 -5.94 1.21
CA GLY A 171 -9.15 -5.67 0.84
C GLY A 171 -8.49 -6.73 -0.04
N ALA A 172 -9.20 -7.80 -0.43
CA ALA A 172 -8.69 -8.76 -1.39
C ALA A 172 -8.65 -8.16 -2.80
N LEU A 173 -7.74 -8.64 -3.65
CA LEU A 173 -7.71 -8.28 -5.07
C LEU A 173 -8.94 -8.85 -5.81
N THR A 174 -9.37 -8.18 -6.88
CA THR A 174 -10.39 -8.69 -7.78
C THR A 174 -9.89 -9.96 -8.47
N GLU A 175 -10.77 -10.82 -8.97
CA GLU A 175 -10.37 -12.03 -9.70
C GLU A 175 -9.42 -11.69 -10.86
N LEU A 176 -9.69 -10.61 -11.59
CA LEU A 176 -8.81 -10.12 -12.65
C LEU A 176 -7.45 -9.63 -12.11
N ALA A 177 -7.43 -8.84 -11.03
CA ALA A 177 -6.18 -8.33 -10.47
C ALA A 177 -5.33 -9.45 -9.85
N SER A 178 -5.96 -10.35 -9.11
CA SER A 178 -5.32 -11.56 -8.57
C SER A 178 -4.80 -12.47 -9.67
N PHE A 179 -5.50 -12.60 -10.80
CA PHE A 179 -5.03 -13.36 -11.94
C PHE A 179 -3.79 -12.71 -12.59
N ILE A 180 -3.82 -11.40 -12.80
CA ILE A 180 -2.68 -10.66 -13.36
C ILE A 180 -1.46 -10.73 -12.44
N GLU A 181 -1.66 -10.65 -11.13
CA GLU A 181 -0.59 -10.58 -10.14
C GLU A 181 0.00 -11.96 -9.78
N HIS A 182 -0.85 -12.99 -9.69
CA HIS A 182 -0.42 -14.31 -9.18
C HIS A 182 -0.52 -15.44 -10.21
N GLY A 183 -1.05 -15.20 -11.42
CA GLY A 183 -1.24 -16.26 -12.43
C GLY A 183 -2.26 -17.34 -12.04
N ASN A 184 -3.02 -17.12 -10.96
CA ASN A 184 -3.96 -18.10 -10.43
C ASN A 184 -5.25 -18.11 -11.26
N TRP A 185 -5.45 -19.15 -12.06
CA TRP A 185 -6.74 -19.48 -12.64
C TRP A 185 -7.72 -19.92 -11.52
N PRO A 186 -8.96 -19.40 -11.48
CA PRO A 186 -10.00 -19.99 -10.64
C PRO A 186 -10.18 -21.45 -11.07
N ARG A 187 -10.25 -22.38 -10.11
CA ARG A 187 -10.51 -23.80 -10.41
C ARG A 187 -11.89 -23.95 -11.05
N GLY A 188 -11.93 -24.39 -12.31
CA GLY A 188 -13.14 -24.69 -13.07
C GLY A 188 -12.91 -24.65 -14.58
N ASP A 189 -13.98 -24.92 -15.33
CA ASP A 189 -13.99 -25.04 -16.78
C ASP A 189 -13.50 -23.74 -17.46
N GLN A 190 -12.40 -23.84 -18.22
CA GLN A 190 -11.63 -22.69 -18.73
C GLN A 190 -12.44 -21.79 -19.69
N GLU A 191 -13.49 -22.32 -20.33
CA GLU A 191 -14.33 -21.57 -21.27
C GLU A 191 -15.45 -20.73 -20.61
N LYS A 192 -15.82 -21.00 -19.35
CA LYS A 192 -16.98 -20.33 -18.69
C LYS A 192 -16.60 -19.28 -17.65
N LEU A 193 -15.36 -19.25 -17.17
CA LEU A 193 -14.94 -18.39 -16.08
C LEU A 193 -14.48 -17.02 -16.57
N ARG A 194 -15.44 -16.11 -16.80
CA ARG A 194 -15.15 -14.67 -16.92
C ARG A 194 -14.66 -14.13 -15.56
N LEU A 195 -13.38 -13.78 -15.48
CA LEU A 195 -12.78 -13.14 -14.31
C LEU A 195 -13.45 -11.80 -14.02
N SER A 196 -13.90 -11.60 -12.78
CA SER A 196 -14.45 -10.33 -12.34
C SER A 196 -13.35 -9.28 -12.19
N HIS A 197 -13.54 -8.13 -12.86
CA HIS A 197 -12.74 -6.93 -12.62
C HIS A 197 -13.18 -6.15 -11.37
N ARG A 198 -14.26 -6.56 -10.69
CA ARG A 198 -14.92 -5.79 -9.63
C ARG A 198 -15.00 -6.51 -8.28
N TYR A 199 -14.98 -7.84 -8.29
CA TYR A 199 -15.09 -8.66 -7.09
C TYR A 199 -13.93 -9.64 -6.98
N CYS A 200 -13.57 -10.04 -5.76
CA CYS A 200 -12.72 -11.20 -5.51
C CYS A 200 -13.56 -12.48 -5.64
N ALA A 201 -12.91 -13.64 -5.60
CA ALA A 201 -13.56 -14.94 -5.68
C ALA A 201 -14.67 -15.12 -4.62
N GLU A 202 -14.43 -14.67 -3.38
CA GLU A 202 -15.41 -14.77 -2.29
C GLU A 202 -16.63 -13.86 -2.46
N HIS A 203 -16.47 -12.75 -3.18
CA HIS A 203 -17.51 -11.74 -3.36
C HIS A 203 -18.09 -11.71 -4.77
N ARG A 204 -17.81 -12.72 -5.60
CA ARG A 204 -18.42 -12.78 -6.94
C ARG A 204 -19.94 -13.03 -6.79
N PRO A 205 -20.79 -12.45 -7.65
CA PRO A 205 -22.24 -12.61 -7.52
C PRO A 205 -22.75 -14.05 -7.68
N MET A 206 -22.14 -14.79 -8.61
CA MET A 206 -22.54 -16.15 -8.97
C MET A 206 -21.37 -17.11 -8.76
N LEU A 207 -21.59 -18.19 -8.02
CA LEU A 207 -20.61 -19.24 -7.80
C LEU A 207 -20.36 -20.04 -9.10
N PRO A 208 -19.25 -20.80 -9.19
CA PRO A 208 -18.93 -21.59 -10.39
C PRO A 208 -20.00 -22.63 -10.75
N ASP A 209 -20.79 -23.07 -9.77
CA ASP A 209 -21.93 -23.97 -9.93
C ASP A 209 -23.21 -23.27 -10.44
N GLY A 210 -23.15 -21.96 -10.71
CA GLY A 210 -24.28 -21.16 -11.16
C GLY A 210 -25.25 -20.75 -10.04
N THR A 211 -24.93 -21.02 -8.77
CA THR A 211 -25.77 -20.58 -7.64
C THR A 211 -25.43 -19.14 -7.21
N GLN A 212 -26.38 -18.46 -6.57
CA GLN A 212 -26.14 -17.10 -6.04
C GLN A 212 -25.26 -17.14 -4.80
N ASN A 213 -24.21 -16.31 -4.77
CA ASN A 213 -23.31 -16.24 -3.65
C ASN A 213 -23.94 -15.50 -2.44
N PRO A 214 -24.11 -16.16 -1.27
CA PRO A 214 -24.65 -15.51 -0.08
C PRO A 214 -23.70 -14.45 0.52
N ALA A 215 -22.38 -14.61 0.38
CA ALA A 215 -21.39 -13.64 0.86
C ALA A 215 -21.51 -12.32 0.09
N TYR A 216 -21.66 -12.38 -1.24
CA TYR A 216 -21.97 -11.21 -2.07
C TYR A 216 -23.22 -10.47 -1.58
N ARG A 217 -24.34 -11.18 -1.38
CA ARG A 217 -25.59 -10.56 -0.91
C ARG A 217 -25.47 -9.95 0.49
N ARG A 218 -24.70 -10.57 1.39
CA ARG A 218 -24.44 -10.03 2.73
C ARG A 218 -23.58 -8.76 2.67
N ALA A 219 -22.51 -8.78 1.88
CA ALA A 219 -21.63 -7.64 1.68
C ALA A 219 -22.37 -6.46 1.03
N MET A 220 -23.22 -6.75 0.04
CA MET A 220 -24.04 -5.75 -0.64
C MET A 220 -25.03 -5.05 0.32
N ARG A 221 -25.69 -5.80 1.20
CA ARG A 221 -26.60 -5.23 2.23
C ARG A 221 -25.91 -4.32 3.26
N SER A 222 -24.59 -4.39 3.36
CA SER A 222 -23.79 -3.62 4.31
C SER A 222 -22.76 -2.73 3.59
N ALA A 223 -22.97 -2.46 2.30
CA ALA A 223 -22.05 -1.70 1.47
C ALA A 223 -21.89 -0.25 1.96
N ASP A 224 -23.00 0.40 2.33
CA ASP A 224 -22.97 1.80 2.78
C ASP A 224 -22.20 1.96 4.10
N HIS A 225 -22.42 1.05 5.04
CA HIS A 225 -21.68 1.04 6.30
C HIS A 225 -20.19 0.75 6.06
N PHE A 226 -19.87 -0.19 5.17
CA PHE A 226 -18.49 -0.46 4.77
C PHE A 226 -17.82 0.78 4.16
N ASP A 227 -18.48 1.49 3.24
CA ASP A 227 -17.93 2.67 2.58
C ASP A 227 -17.70 3.82 3.57
N GLN A 228 -18.64 4.00 4.49
CA GLN A 228 -18.53 5.00 5.55
C GLN A 228 -17.33 4.72 6.46
N GLU A 229 -17.14 3.48 6.91
CA GLU A 229 -16.01 3.11 7.76
C GLU A 229 -14.68 3.17 7.02
N LEU A 230 -14.65 2.74 5.76
CA LEU A 230 -13.47 2.86 4.93
C LEU A 230 -13.05 4.33 4.77
N LEU A 231 -14.01 5.23 4.54
CA LEU A 231 -13.75 6.66 4.44
C LEU A 231 -13.18 7.22 5.76
N ARG A 232 -13.77 6.85 6.90
CA ARG A 232 -13.34 7.29 8.23
C ARG A 232 -11.91 6.82 8.54
N LEU A 233 -11.64 5.53 8.33
CA LEU A 233 -10.31 4.93 8.53
C LEU A 233 -9.27 5.55 7.60
N SER A 234 -9.62 5.77 6.33
CA SER A 234 -8.69 6.39 5.35
C SER A 234 -8.36 7.84 5.69
N LYS A 235 -9.35 8.62 6.16
CA LYS A 235 -9.13 10.01 6.59
C LYS A 235 -8.27 10.07 7.85
N GLN A 236 -8.52 9.17 8.80
CA GLN A 236 -7.81 9.14 10.07
C GLN A 236 -6.36 8.64 9.90
N SER A 237 -6.12 7.60 9.10
CA SER A 237 -4.77 7.08 8.83
C SER A 237 -3.87 8.11 8.13
N ALA A 238 -4.45 9.03 7.34
CA ALA A 238 -3.69 10.09 6.69
C ALA A 238 -3.05 11.10 7.65
N LYS A 239 -3.67 11.33 8.83
CA LYS A 239 -3.12 12.19 9.89
C LYS A 239 -3.52 11.61 11.25
N PRO A 240 -2.78 10.60 11.76
CA PRO A 240 -3.16 9.86 12.97
C PRO A 240 -3.35 10.74 14.21
N GLU A 241 -2.62 11.85 14.30
CA GLU A 241 -2.63 12.75 15.47
C GLU A 241 -3.88 13.64 15.58
N LYS A 242 -4.63 13.87 14.49
CA LYS A 242 -5.80 14.77 14.49
C LYS A 242 -7.09 13.98 14.30
N LEU A 243 -8.15 14.35 15.03
CA LEU A 243 -9.49 13.79 14.81
C LEU A 243 -10.00 14.19 13.43
N ARG A 244 -10.03 13.25 12.49
CA ARG A 244 -10.41 13.48 11.08
C ARG A 244 -11.45 12.52 10.53
N ALA A 245 -11.91 11.57 11.35
CA ALA A 245 -13.02 10.68 10.99
C ALA A 245 -14.30 11.48 10.68
N ALA A 246 -14.51 12.64 11.32
CA ALA A 246 -15.59 13.58 11.04
C ALA A 246 -16.98 12.91 11.09
N SER A 247 -17.18 12.04 12.08
CA SER A 247 -18.44 11.33 12.30
C SER A 247 -19.56 12.23 12.82
N GLY A 248 -19.23 13.41 13.35
CA GLY A 248 -20.15 14.28 14.08
C GLY A 248 -20.23 13.98 15.58
N ASP A 249 -19.65 12.85 16.03
CA ASP A 249 -19.56 12.47 17.44
C ASP A 249 -18.08 12.33 17.85
N ARG A 250 -17.67 13.12 18.84
CA ARG A 250 -16.28 13.14 19.33
C ARG A 250 -15.84 11.80 19.93
N ALA A 251 -16.73 11.02 20.53
CA ALA A 251 -16.42 9.70 21.07
C ALA A 251 -16.14 8.69 19.95
N VAL A 252 -16.92 8.77 18.86
CA VAL A 252 -16.70 7.93 17.67
C VAL A 252 -15.40 8.32 16.96
N ASP A 253 -15.11 9.61 16.82
CA ASP A 253 -13.87 10.05 16.18
C ASP A 253 -12.62 9.61 16.97
N ARG A 254 -12.67 9.70 18.31
CA ARG A 254 -11.61 9.18 19.18
C ARG A 254 -11.48 7.66 19.09
N TYR A 255 -12.61 6.94 18.99
CA TYR A 255 -12.56 5.50 18.77
C TYR A 255 -11.80 5.15 17.48
N ILE A 256 -12.15 5.81 16.37
CA ILE A 256 -11.52 5.56 15.07
C ILE A 256 -10.02 5.91 15.12
N GLN A 257 -9.65 6.99 15.81
CA GLN A 257 -8.25 7.34 16.05
C GLN A 257 -7.51 6.26 16.84
N GLY A 258 -8.07 5.81 17.97
CA GLY A 258 -7.50 4.74 18.79
C GLY A 258 -7.36 3.44 18.02
N HIS A 259 -8.38 3.06 17.24
CA HIS A 259 -8.37 1.84 16.42
C HIS A 259 -7.27 1.89 15.34
N VAL A 260 -7.12 3.03 14.66
CA VAL A 260 -6.04 3.26 13.68
C VAL A 260 -4.67 3.17 14.33
N ALA A 261 -4.50 3.77 15.51
CA ALA A 261 -3.22 3.75 16.24
C ALA A 261 -2.87 2.34 16.74
N GLN A 262 -3.80 1.67 17.42
CA GLN A 262 -3.61 0.31 17.96
C GLN A 262 -3.31 -0.71 16.86
N LYS A 263 -3.94 -0.57 15.69
CA LYS A 263 -3.69 -1.43 14.51
C LYS A 263 -2.57 -0.91 13.61
N SER A 264 -1.92 0.20 13.97
CA SER A 264 -0.83 0.84 13.20
C SER A 264 -1.17 1.06 11.72
N LEU A 265 -2.43 1.42 11.41
CA LEU A 265 -2.90 1.54 10.02
C LEU A 265 -2.35 2.80 9.36
N GLN A 266 -1.67 2.64 8.22
CA GLN A 266 -1.15 3.76 7.42
C GLN A 266 -1.96 3.96 6.13
N PRO A 267 -1.88 5.14 5.49
CA PRO A 267 -2.60 5.43 4.24
C PRO A 267 -2.23 4.50 3.08
N VAL A 268 -1.03 3.93 3.13
CA VAL A 268 -0.52 3.00 2.13
C VAL A 268 -1.12 1.60 2.28
N ASP A 269 -1.64 1.25 3.46
CA ASP A 269 -2.20 -0.06 3.78
C ASP A 269 -3.64 -0.22 3.28
N LYS A 270 -3.86 0.07 2.00
CA LYS A 270 -5.19 0.11 1.38
C LYS A 270 -5.96 -1.20 1.52
N ALA A 271 -5.27 -2.34 1.42
CA ALA A 271 -5.87 -3.65 1.64
C ALA A 271 -6.39 -3.78 3.08
N GLU A 272 -5.56 -3.43 4.05
CA GLU A 272 -5.88 -3.58 5.47
C GLU A 272 -6.97 -2.59 5.92
N LEU A 273 -6.91 -1.33 5.48
CA LEU A 273 -7.98 -0.36 5.73
C LEU A 273 -9.36 -0.87 5.25
N ARG A 274 -9.39 -1.55 4.10
CA ARG A 274 -10.60 -2.18 3.57
C ARG A 274 -11.01 -3.41 4.35
N ASN A 275 -10.06 -4.24 4.77
CA ASN A 275 -10.37 -5.41 5.62
C ASN A 275 -10.94 -4.99 6.98
N GLN A 276 -10.37 -3.97 7.62
CA GLN A 276 -10.89 -3.40 8.86
C GLN A 276 -12.29 -2.82 8.69
N ALA A 277 -12.54 -2.05 7.63
CA ALA A 277 -13.87 -1.54 7.31
C ALA A 277 -14.89 -2.66 7.09
N ARG A 278 -14.48 -3.73 6.38
CA ARG A 278 -15.34 -4.90 6.14
C ARG A 278 -15.66 -5.62 7.45
N LEU A 279 -14.67 -5.80 8.32
CA LEU A 279 -14.86 -6.42 9.63
C LEU A 279 -15.84 -5.61 10.51
N MET A 280 -15.69 -4.28 10.55
CA MET A 280 -16.62 -3.39 11.27
C MET A 280 -18.05 -3.55 10.75
N ALA A 281 -18.21 -3.67 9.43
CA ALA A 281 -19.52 -3.80 8.82
C ALA A 281 -20.15 -5.19 8.99
N ASP A 282 -19.37 -6.27 8.93
CA ASP A 282 -19.86 -7.64 9.16
C ASP A 282 -20.26 -7.88 10.61
N LYS A 283 -19.52 -7.30 11.55
CA LYS A 283 -19.80 -7.39 12.99
C LYS A 283 -20.81 -6.36 13.49
N ARG A 284 -21.36 -5.53 12.59
CA ARG A 284 -22.35 -4.47 12.90
C ARG A 284 -21.86 -3.57 14.04
N LEU A 285 -20.63 -3.07 13.91
CA LEU A 285 -20.05 -2.11 14.83
C LEU A 285 -20.62 -0.72 14.56
N THR A 286 -21.74 -0.41 15.18
CA THR A 286 -22.42 0.89 15.04
C THR A 286 -21.69 2.00 15.78
N ASP A 287 -21.94 3.25 15.40
CA ASP A 287 -21.39 4.43 16.09
C ASP A 287 -21.73 4.45 17.58
N ARG A 288 -22.93 3.98 17.94
CA ARG A 288 -23.33 3.76 19.33
C ARG A 288 -22.38 2.82 20.08
N LYS A 289 -21.99 1.70 19.45
CA LYS A 289 -21.04 0.73 20.02
C LYS A 289 -19.65 1.32 20.14
N LYS A 290 -19.19 2.08 19.13
CA LYS A 290 -17.89 2.78 19.15
C LYS A 290 -17.82 3.80 20.29
N ALA A 291 -18.87 4.59 20.47
CA ALA A 291 -18.98 5.54 21.57
C ALA A 291 -18.93 4.85 22.94
N ILE A 292 -19.68 3.74 23.12
CA ILE A 292 -19.62 2.93 24.35
C ILE A 292 -18.20 2.43 24.62
N VAL A 293 -17.53 1.84 23.62
CA VAL A 293 -16.15 1.33 23.78
C VAL A 293 -15.19 2.45 24.16
N MET A 294 -15.26 3.59 23.46
CA MET A 294 -14.39 4.73 23.75
C MET A 294 -14.61 5.28 25.15
N MET A 295 -15.86 5.42 25.59
CA MET A 295 -16.16 5.94 26.92
C MET A 295 -15.65 5.01 28.03
N ILE A 296 -15.83 3.68 27.85
CA ILE A 296 -15.26 2.69 28.79
C ILE A 296 -13.73 2.75 28.79
N ALA A 297 -13.09 2.80 27.62
CA ALA A 297 -11.63 2.89 27.52
C ALA A 297 -11.06 4.19 28.12
N SER A 298 -11.88 5.25 28.21
CA SER A 298 -11.53 6.49 28.92
C SER A 298 -11.77 6.44 30.45
N GLY A 299 -12.05 5.27 31.01
CA GLY A 299 -12.24 5.07 32.45
C GLY A 299 -13.64 5.35 32.97
N GLN A 300 -14.63 5.62 32.11
CA GLN A 300 -16.00 5.86 32.57
C GLN A 300 -16.67 4.57 33.03
N SER A 301 -17.42 4.65 34.13
CA SER A 301 -18.24 3.55 34.60
C SER A 301 -19.42 3.29 33.66
N LYS A 302 -19.90 2.04 33.61
CA LYS A 302 -21.08 1.65 32.82
C LYS A 302 -22.34 2.49 33.14
N LYS A 303 -22.44 3.05 34.36
CA LYS A 303 -23.52 3.96 34.75
C LYS A 303 -23.35 5.34 34.09
N GLN A 304 -22.15 5.92 34.18
CA GLN A 304 -21.84 7.20 33.52
C GLN A 304 -22.04 7.13 31.99
N VAL A 305 -21.63 6.03 31.36
CA VAL A 305 -21.87 5.82 29.91
C VAL A 305 -23.36 5.75 29.58
N ALA A 306 -24.15 5.09 30.44
CA ALA A 306 -25.59 4.98 30.27
C ALA A 306 -26.27 6.36 30.36
N ASP A 307 -25.88 7.14 31.37
CA ASP A 307 -26.39 8.49 31.59
C ASP A 307 -25.98 9.44 30.44
N ALA A 308 -24.72 9.40 30.00
CA ALA A 308 -24.19 10.24 28.92
C ALA A 308 -24.83 9.95 27.55
N LEU A 309 -25.22 8.69 27.29
CA LEU A 309 -25.87 8.29 26.05
C LEU A 309 -27.40 8.31 26.14
N GLY A 310 -27.99 8.54 27.31
CA GLY A 310 -29.44 8.50 27.52
C GLY A 310 -30.05 7.11 27.32
N ILE A 311 -29.37 6.05 27.77
CA ILE A 311 -29.84 4.66 27.68
C ILE A 311 -29.77 3.95 29.03
N SER A 312 -30.39 2.77 29.15
CA SER A 312 -30.28 1.97 30.36
C SER A 312 -28.88 1.35 30.51
N ARG A 313 -28.44 1.19 31.76
CA ARG A 313 -27.19 0.46 32.10
C ARG A 313 -27.19 -0.97 31.53
N GLN A 314 -28.36 -1.61 31.45
CA GLN A 314 -28.51 -2.94 30.86
C GLN A 314 -28.26 -2.91 29.33
N ALA A 315 -28.66 -1.86 28.63
CA ALA A 315 -28.37 -1.70 27.21
C ALA A 315 -26.85 -1.56 26.96
N VAL A 316 -26.13 -0.84 27.82
CA VAL A 316 -24.66 -0.75 27.78
C VAL A 316 -24.02 -2.14 27.97
N TYR A 317 -24.50 -2.92 28.95
CA TYR A 317 -23.99 -4.28 29.20
C TYR A 317 -24.19 -5.20 28.00
N LYS A 318 -25.41 -5.21 27.43
CA LYS A 318 -25.73 -6.03 26.25
C LYS A 318 -24.91 -5.58 25.04
N ALA A 319 -24.72 -4.28 24.84
CA ALA A 319 -23.90 -3.77 23.75
C ALA A 319 -22.46 -4.29 23.87
N LEU A 320 -21.82 -4.15 25.03
CA LEU A 320 -20.47 -4.64 25.28
C LEU A 320 -20.34 -6.16 25.07
N ALA A 321 -21.32 -6.95 25.51
CA ALA A 321 -21.30 -8.41 25.31
C ALA A 321 -21.36 -8.82 23.82
N THR A 322 -21.90 -7.97 22.95
CA THR A 322 -22.00 -8.23 21.50
C THR A 322 -20.83 -7.71 20.67
N ILE A 323 -19.91 -6.95 21.28
CA ILE A 323 -18.75 -6.39 20.59
C ILE A 323 -17.63 -7.43 20.59
N SER A 324 -17.02 -7.67 19.42
CA SER A 324 -15.85 -8.56 19.32
C SER A 324 -14.68 -7.97 20.10
N LYS A 325 -13.89 -8.82 20.76
CA LYS A 325 -12.67 -8.39 21.48
C LYS A 325 -11.70 -7.62 20.57
N ASP A 326 -11.70 -7.91 19.27
CA ASP A 326 -10.87 -7.23 18.27
C ASP A 326 -11.13 -5.73 18.13
N PHE A 327 -12.28 -5.25 18.64
CA PHE A 327 -12.69 -3.85 18.60
C PHE A 327 -12.53 -3.13 19.94
N HIS A 328 -12.05 -3.82 20.97
CA HIS A 328 -11.74 -3.17 22.23
C HIS A 328 -10.45 -2.37 22.08
N LEU A 329 -10.47 -1.14 22.56
CA LEU A 329 -9.27 -0.33 22.67
C LEU A 329 -8.56 -0.72 23.97
N ASP A 330 -7.23 -0.81 23.91
CA ASP A 330 -6.42 -0.94 25.11
C ASP A 330 -6.64 0.32 25.98
N GLU A 331 -6.69 0.16 27.31
CA GLU A 331 -6.87 1.28 28.22
C GLU A 331 -5.80 2.34 27.94
N ALA A 332 -6.22 3.54 27.57
CA ALA A 332 -5.31 4.65 27.39
C ALA A 332 -4.79 5.04 28.77
N GLN A 333 -3.55 4.66 29.08
CA GLN A 333 -2.81 5.23 30.21
C GLN A 333 -2.52 6.71 29.97
#